data_AF-A0A535LAV8-F1
#
_entry.id   AF-A0A535LAV8-F1
#
_cell.length_a   1.000
_cell.length_b   1.000
_cell.length_c   1.000
_cell.angle_alpha   90.00
_cell.angle_beta   90.00
_cell.angle_gamma   90.00
#
_symmetry.space_group_name_H-M   'P 1'
#
loop_
_entity.id
_entity.type
_entity.pdbx_description
1 polymer ?
#
loop_
_entity_poly.entity_id
_entity_poly.type
_entity_poly.pdbx_seq_one_letter_code
_entity_poly.pdbx_strand_id
1 'polypeptide(L)'
;MRYEGKWDTLGFDYLEIAGSSETPDMAFISWLAGREQASVEEAAHFLNQTEQVTQTLLIRLVEQGALVETREHGQALYHLHFVARRRRQATSDIWRSLDEPGEVATHKREAAQRMNRGMRLKRMKELVQGEYARSWLGLSPLLLIFLLVEWLLVNKLESFSQVLSFVGIVAVAVTAGVFPVLLLWASRRKGEYVPGFALPFLAHPAVSGSIYLVAVSILFLHGLFIWQNPFQRVVAILVGVVILGVTYLMVRQGAFARRVVIEVRQDLAEGGSSTFMVTDTGRAATQARVELGYAGGERVFQAASGVIPEFPDLCSAIFHVPGIKAQELRVWLHRVTAEGQPEHLPALVKVSLGKDIWEYHIDGTGKQFVFPLKDFVKKEHLDSPGKASQLEVEVQLVARTT
;
A
#
# COMPACT_ATOMS: atom_id res chain seq x y z
N MET A 1 29.74 28.41 -0.69
CA MET A 1 30.67 27.28 -0.88
C MET A 1 30.17 26.49 -2.08
N ARG A 2 31.02 26.29 -3.10
CA ARG A 2 30.69 25.52 -4.31
C ARG A 2 30.52 24.04 -3.91
N TYR A 3 29.35 23.49 -4.17
CA TYR A 3 29.08 22.07 -4.04
C TYR A 3 29.40 21.39 -5.37
N GLU A 4 30.41 20.54 -5.39
CA GLU A 4 30.78 19.68 -6.52
C GLU A 4 29.90 18.43 -6.47
N GLY A 5 28.85 18.40 -7.29
CA GLY A 5 27.92 17.26 -7.45
C GLY A 5 28.55 16.08 -8.18
N LYS A 6 29.71 15.60 -7.72
CA LYS A 6 30.45 14.49 -8.33
C LYS A 6 30.23 13.14 -7.62
N TRP A 7 29.50 13.13 -6.50
CA TRP A 7 29.33 11.95 -5.64
C TRP A 7 27.96 11.27 -5.76
N ASP A 8 26.95 11.89 -6.39
CA ASP A 8 25.59 11.34 -6.54
C ASP A 8 25.46 10.26 -7.64
N THR A 9 26.54 9.94 -8.35
CA THR A 9 26.53 9.01 -9.50
C THR A 9 27.32 7.72 -9.27
N LEU A 10 27.91 7.53 -8.09
CA LEU A 10 28.77 6.38 -7.78
C LEU A 10 28.10 5.49 -6.73
N GLY A 11 27.16 4.66 -7.17
CA GLY A 11 26.63 3.58 -6.34
C GLY A 11 26.11 2.44 -7.20
N PHE A 12 26.29 1.22 -6.69
CA PHE A 12 26.24 -0.03 -7.45
C PHE A 12 24.79 -0.46 -7.78
N ASP A 13 24.51 -0.76 -9.06
CA ASP A 13 23.23 -1.30 -9.54
C ASP A 13 23.25 -2.84 -9.53
N TYR A 14 22.38 -3.45 -8.72
CA TYR A 14 22.31 -4.91 -8.52
C TYR A 14 21.99 -5.69 -9.81
N LEU A 15 21.35 -5.06 -10.80
CA LEU A 15 20.94 -5.73 -12.03
C LEU A 15 22.05 -5.84 -13.10
N GLU A 16 23.13 -5.07 -12.98
CA GLU A 16 24.29 -5.19 -13.87
C GLU A 16 25.16 -6.41 -13.49
N ILE A 17 24.97 -6.95 -12.28
CA ILE A 17 25.76 -8.03 -11.67
C ILE A 17 25.23 -9.42 -11.99
N ALA A 18 23.92 -9.59 -12.16
CA ALA A 18 23.33 -10.91 -12.41
C ALA A 18 23.75 -11.51 -13.78
N GLY A 19 24.46 -10.75 -14.63
CA GLY A 19 24.93 -11.17 -15.94
C GLY A 19 26.42 -11.53 -16.07
N SER A 20 27.26 -11.33 -15.05
CA SER A 20 28.73 -11.48 -15.19
C SER A 20 29.40 -12.02 -13.91
N SER A 21 29.32 -13.33 -13.68
CA SER A 21 30.08 -13.98 -12.62
C SER A 21 31.51 -14.22 -13.05
N GLU A 22 32.51 -13.51 -12.49
CA GLU A 22 33.91 -14.02 -12.41
C GLU A 22 34.93 -13.18 -11.61
N THR A 23 34.57 -12.08 -10.91
CA THR A 23 35.55 -11.29 -10.13
C THR A 23 35.43 -11.46 -8.60
N PRO A 24 36.55 -11.52 -7.85
CA PRO A 24 36.56 -11.69 -6.39
C PRO A 24 35.86 -10.55 -5.63
N ASP A 25 35.86 -9.34 -6.19
CA ASP A 25 35.17 -8.16 -5.65
C ASP A 25 33.64 -8.38 -5.54
N MET A 26 33.07 -9.12 -6.51
CA MET A 26 31.62 -9.37 -6.62
C MET A 26 31.17 -10.53 -5.73
N ALA A 27 32.05 -11.51 -5.54
CA ALA A 27 31.87 -12.57 -4.54
C ALA A 27 31.85 -11.97 -3.13
N PHE A 28 32.69 -10.97 -2.86
CA PHE A 28 32.67 -10.24 -1.58
C PHE A 28 31.39 -9.42 -1.40
N ILE A 29 30.97 -8.66 -2.41
CA ILE A 29 29.73 -7.85 -2.35
C ILE A 29 28.49 -8.73 -2.14
N SER A 30 28.38 -9.87 -2.83
CA SER A 30 27.24 -10.78 -2.66
C SER A 30 27.23 -11.46 -1.28
N TRP A 31 28.40 -11.82 -0.75
CA TRP A 31 28.53 -12.34 0.61
C TRP A 31 28.18 -11.28 1.67
N LEU A 32 28.62 -10.04 1.49
CA LEU A 32 28.32 -8.94 2.40
C LEU A 32 26.85 -8.51 2.29
N ALA A 33 26.17 -8.69 1.15
CA ALA A 33 24.75 -8.35 0.99
C ALA A 33 23.81 -9.19 1.88
N GLY A 34 24.26 -10.37 2.30
CA GLY A 34 23.55 -11.20 3.29
C GLY A 34 23.82 -10.82 4.75
N ARG A 35 24.65 -9.82 5.02
CA ARG A 35 25.08 -9.40 6.36
C ARG A 35 24.98 -7.87 6.52
N GLU A 36 24.67 -7.39 7.71
CA GLU A 36 24.55 -5.95 7.94
C GLU A 36 25.92 -5.24 7.98
N GLN A 37 26.99 -5.92 8.41
CA GLN A 37 28.34 -5.38 8.52
C GLN A 37 29.40 -6.50 8.57
N ALA A 38 30.64 -6.20 8.16
CA ALA A 38 31.79 -7.10 8.32
C ALA A 38 33.08 -6.35 8.69
N SER A 39 33.95 -7.01 9.46
CA SER A 39 35.30 -6.52 9.77
C SER A 39 36.32 -6.94 8.70
N VAL A 40 37.52 -6.33 8.72
CA VAL A 40 38.63 -6.71 7.81
C VAL A 40 39.04 -8.18 8.01
N GLU A 41 39.02 -8.66 9.25
CA GLU A 41 39.38 -10.03 9.62
C GLU A 41 38.38 -11.05 9.04
N GLU A 42 37.08 -10.75 9.14
CA GLU A 42 36.01 -11.59 8.59
C GLU A 42 36.04 -11.60 7.06
N ALA A 43 36.31 -10.44 6.45
CA ALA A 43 36.46 -10.31 5.00
C ALA A 43 37.67 -11.10 4.48
N ALA A 44 38.80 -11.06 5.20
CA ALA A 44 40.02 -11.77 4.85
C ALA A 44 39.84 -13.29 4.94
N HIS A 45 39.12 -13.75 5.97
CA HIS A 45 38.76 -15.15 6.13
C HIS A 45 37.83 -15.65 5.01
N PHE A 46 36.85 -14.86 4.58
CA PHE A 46 35.94 -15.24 3.49
C PHE A 46 36.65 -15.30 2.12
N LEU A 47 37.48 -14.30 1.82
CA LEU A 47 38.23 -14.24 0.56
C LEU A 47 39.45 -15.16 0.53
N ASN A 48 39.77 -15.82 1.65
CA ASN A 48 40.97 -16.64 1.85
C ASN A 48 42.26 -15.87 1.47
N GLN A 49 42.33 -14.60 1.89
CA GLN A 49 43.41 -13.66 1.59
C GLN A 49 44.01 -13.09 2.87
N THR A 50 45.20 -12.50 2.77
CA THR A 50 45.80 -11.80 3.91
C THR A 50 45.04 -10.50 4.21
N GLU A 51 45.04 -10.08 5.47
CA GLU A 51 44.37 -8.86 5.93
C GLU A 51 44.84 -7.62 5.15
N GLN A 52 46.12 -7.55 4.78
CA GLN A 52 46.68 -6.42 4.02
C GLN A 52 46.12 -6.32 2.60
N VAL A 53 45.93 -7.46 1.92
CA VAL A 53 45.36 -7.48 0.56
C VAL A 53 43.87 -7.15 0.62
N THR A 54 43.17 -7.71 1.61
CA THR A 54 41.75 -7.45 1.85
C THR A 54 41.50 -5.99 2.19
N GLN A 55 42.36 -5.38 3.02
CA GLN A 55 42.27 -3.96 3.37
C GLN A 55 42.42 -3.07 2.14
N THR A 56 43.32 -3.43 1.22
CA THR A 56 43.51 -2.69 -0.04
C THR A 56 42.27 -2.80 -0.95
N LEU A 57 41.62 -3.96 -0.98
CA LEU A 57 40.36 -4.18 -1.70
C LEU A 57 39.21 -3.38 -1.08
N LEU A 58 39.09 -3.37 0.24
CA LEU A 58 38.06 -2.62 0.96
C LEU A 58 38.21 -1.11 0.76
N ILE A 59 39.43 -0.58 0.83
CA ILE A 59 39.71 0.84 0.54
C ILE A 59 39.26 1.19 -0.89
N ARG A 60 39.59 0.33 -1.87
CA ARG A 60 39.16 0.52 -3.26
C ARG A 60 37.64 0.52 -3.40
N LEU A 61 36.94 -0.39 -2.71
CA LEU A 61 35.47 -0.48 -2.77
C LEU A 61 34.78 0.70 -2.05
N VAL A 62 35.41 1.25 -1.01
CA VAL A 62 34.98 2.51 -0.37
C VAL A 62 35.18 3.69 -1.33
N GLU A 63 36.33 3.78 -2.01
CA GLU A 63 36.59 4.82 -3.03
C GLU A 63 35.60 4.75 -4.21
N GLN A 64 35.14 3.54 -4.56
CA GLN A 64 34.14 3.32 -5.61
C GLN A 64 32.69 3.58 -5.14
N GLY A 65 32.47 3.88 -3.85
CA GLY A 65 31.15 4.11 -3.28
C GLY A 65 30.31 2.85 -3.07
N ALA A 66 30.91 1.66 -3.17
CA ALA A 66 30.24 0.37 -2.92
C ALA A 66 30.04 0.13 -1.42
N LEU A 67 31.02 0.55 -0.63
CA LEU A 67 31.10 0.35 0.81
C LEU A 67 31.24 1.68 1.52
N VAL A 68 30.74 1.74 2.75
CA VAL A 68 31.02 2.83 3.69
C VAL A 68 31.75 2.25 4.89
N GLU A 69 32.87 2.87 5.25
CA GLU A 69 33.64 2.55 6.46
C GLU A 69 33.02 3.28 7.66
N THR A 70 32.59 2.53 8.66
CA THR A 70 32.17 3.05 9.97
C THR A 70 33.14 2.55 11.03
N ARG A 71 33.65 3.45 11.87
CA ARG A 71 34.53 3.08 12.99
C ARG A 71 33.73 3.01 14.27
N GLU A 72 33.54 1.80 14.79
CA GLU A 72 32.95 1.58 16.12
C GLU A 72 34.00 0.96 17.05
N HIS A 73 34.12 1.49 18.27
CA HIS A 73 35.02 0.95 19.31
C HIS A 73 36.48 0.73 18.89
N GLY A 74 36.99 1.51 17.91
CA GLY A 74 38.36 1.39 17.41
C GLY A 74 38.57 0.33 16.33
N GLN A 75 37.51 -0.38 15.91
CA GLN A 75 37.52 -1.32 14.78
C GLN A 75 36.83 -0.70 13.57
N ALA A 76 37.40 -0.90 12.37
CA ALA A 76 36.81 -0.49 11.11
C ALA A 76 35.81 -1.57 10.64
N LEU A 77 34.54 -1.20 10.57
CA LEU A 77 33.44 -2.02 10.06
C LEU A 77 33.00 -1.49 8.70
N TYR A 78 32.74 -2.40 7.77
CA TYR A 78 32.33 -2.07 6.40
C TYR A 78 30.91 -2.56 6.17
N HIS A 79 30.05 -1.67 5.65
CA HIS A 79 28.69 -2.01 5.24
C HIS A 79 28.42 -1.56 3.80
N LEU A 80 27.45 -2.19 3.14
CA LEU A 80 27.09 -1.87 1.76
C LEU A 80 26.29 -0.58 1.66
N HIS A 81 26.68 0.28 0.73
CA HIS A 81 25.93 1.48 0.40
C HIS A 81 25.01 1.21 -0.79
N PHE A 82 23.72 0.97 -0.51
CA PHE A 82 22.70 0.81 -1.54
C PHE A 82 22.12 2.17 -1.95
N VAL A 83 22.20 2.50 -3.24
CA VAL A 83 21.50 3.68 -3.76
C VAL A 83 20.01 3.38 -3.94
N ALA A 84 19.17 4.34 -3.57
CA ALA A 84 17.73 4.25 -3.76
C ALA A 84 17.38 4.05 -5.25
N ARG A 85 16.62 2.97 -5.52
CA ARG A 85 16.14 2.54 -6.84
C ARG A 85 15.75 3.71 -7.76
N ARG A 86 16.41 3.77 -8.93
CA ARG A 86 16.17 4.71 -10.03
C ARG A 86 14.68 4.70 -10.44
N ARG A 87 13.94 5.73 -10.05
CA ARG A 87 12.60 6.01 -10.59
C ARG A 87 12.78 6.38 -12.06
N ARG A 88 12.34 5.50 -12.97
CA ARG A 88 12.40 5.65 -14.45
C ARG A 88 12.41 7.13 -14.85
N GLN A 89 13.59 7.61 -15.25
CA GLN A 89 13.73 8.89 -15.94
C GLN A 89 12.94 8.74 -17.24
N ALA A 90 11.93 9.59 -17.42
CA ALA A 90 11.21 9.70 -18.68
C ALA A 90 12.23 10.01 -19.78
N THR A 91 12.34 9.12 -20.75
CA THR A 91 13.25 9.22 -21.89
C THR A 91 13.05 10.58 -22.57
N SER A 92 14.16 11.23 -22.96
CA SER A 92 14.17 12.50 -23.70
C SER A 92 13.32 12.49 -24.96
N ASP A 93 13.00 11.31 -25.48
CA ASP A 93 12.15 11.11 -26.66
C ASP A 93 10.66 11.42 -26.40
N ILE A 94 10.18 11.30 -25.16
CA ILE A 94 8.81 11.68 -24.78
C ILE A 94 8.65 13.21 -24.76
N TRP A 95 9.71 13.94 -24.42
CA TRP A 95 9.69 15.40 -24.42
C TRP A 95 9.82 15.96 -25.83
N ARG A 96 10.55 15.27 -26.71
CA ARG A 96 10.74 15.68 -28.10
C ARG A 96 9.48 15.53 -28.95
N SER A 97 8.56 14.62 -28.61
CA SER A 97 7.26 14.47 -29.29
C SER A 97 6.20 15.49 -28.86
N LEU A 98 6.45 16.28 -27.81
CA LEU A 98 5.56 17.36 -27.35
C LEU A 98 5.95 18.74 -27.93
N ASP A 99 7.11 18.86 -28.57
CA ASP A 99 7.61 20.10 -29.17
C ASP A 99 7.23 20.27 -30.66
N GLU A 100 6.52 19.30 -31.28
CA GLU A 100 6.00 19.49 -32.63
C GLU A 100 4.75 20.41 -32.63
N PRO A 101 4.77 21.54 -33.37
CA PRO A 101 3.68 22.49 -33.36
C PRO A 101 2.56 22.06 -34.34
N GLY A 102 1.56 21.32 -33.84
CA GLY A 102 0.34 20.95 -34.57
C GLY A 102 -0.93 21.52 -33.93
N GLU A 103 -1.51 22.51 -34.61
CA GLU A 103 -2.88 23.10 -34.53
C GLU A 103 -3.58 23.34 -33.17
N VAL A 104 -3.89 24.62 -32.96
CA VAL A 104 -4.54 25.20 -31.78
C VAL A 104 -6.06 25.20 -31.95
N ALA A 105 -6.79 24.50 -31.07
CA ALA A 105 -8.24 24.68 -30.87
C ALA A 105 -8.55 25.25 -29.46
N THR A 106 -8.72 26.57 -29.42
CA THR A 106 -9.76 27.32 -28.70
C THR A 106 -10.37 26.76 -27.40
N HIS A 107 -9.61 26.63 -26.30
CA HIS A 107 -10.17 26.67 -24.92
C HIS A 107 -9.17 27.30 -23.92
N LYS A 108 -8.74 28.55 -24.15
CA LYS A 108 -7.63 29.18 -23.41
C LYS A 108 -8.01 30.31 -22.43
N ARG A 109 -9.28 30.43 -22.01
CA ARG A 109 -9.68 31.47 -21.02
C ARG A 109 -10.15 30.97 -19.66
N GLU A 110 -10.48 29.70 -19.48
CA GLU A 110 -10.86 29.16 -18.15
C GLU A 110 -9.71 28.43 -17.42
N ALA A 111 -8.69 27.95 -18.15
CA ALA A 111 -7.54 27.26 -17.56
C ALA A 111 -6.53 28.21 -16.85
N ALA A 112 -6.47 29.48 -17.25
CA ALA A 112 -5.51 30.45 -16.71
C ALA A 112 -5.79 30.81 -15.24
N GLN A 113 -7.06 30.80 -14.82
CA GLN A 113 -7.45 31.16 -13.45
C GLN A 113 -7.28 30.00 -12.45
N ARG A 114 -7.36 28.74 -12.92
CA ARG A 114 -7.07 27.53 -12.13
C ARG A 114 -5.56 27.29 -11.93
N MET A 115 -4.73 27.70 -12.89
CA MET A 115 -3.28 27.50 -12.86
C MET A 115 -2.57 28.34 -11.78
N ASN A 116 -3.10 29.53 -11.45
CA ASN A 116 -2.48 30.41 -10.46
C ASN A 116 -2.63 29.90 -9.01
N ARG A 117 -3.70 29.15 -8.69
CA ARG A 117 -3.83 28.43 -7.39
C ARG A 117 -2.93 27.20 -7.31
N GLY A 118 -2.75 26.48 -8.43
CA GLY A 118 -1.87 25.31 -8.50
C GLY A 118 -0.39 25.66 -8.33
N MET A 119 0.04 26.81 -8.84
CA MET A 119 1.44 27.24 -8.80
C MET A 119 1.93 27.65 -7.39
N ARG A 120 1.06 28.26 -6.58
CA ARG A 120 1.35 28.53 -5.15
C ARG A 120 1.42 27.25 -4.32
N LEU A 121 0.51 26.29 -4.58
CA LEU A 121 0.57 24.97 -3.94
C LEU A 121 1.83 24.19 -4.34
N LYS A 122 2.27 24.31 -5.59
CA LYS A 122 3.46 23.61 -6.11
C LYS A 122 4.77 24.18 -5.53
N ARG A 123 4.88 25.50 -5.39
CA ARG A 123 6.02 26.14 -4.68
C ARG A 123 6.07 25.82 -3.18
N MET A 124 4.92 25.74 -2.51
CA MET A 124 4.86 25.21 -1.13
C MET A 124 5.28 23.74 -1.08
N LYS A 125 4.92 22.94 -2.10
CA LYS A 125 5.30 21.52 -2.19
C LYS A 125 6.80 21.32 -2.42
N GLU A 126 7.45 22.21 -3.16
CA GLU A 126 8.90 22.20 -3.40
C GLU A 126 9.70 22.67 -2.17
N LEU A 127 9.20 23.66 -1.41
CA LEU A 127 9.79 24.05 -0.11
C LEU A 127 9.67 22.97 0.97
N VAL A 128 8.63 22.13 0.89
CA VAL A 128 8.39 20.99 1.80
C VAL A 128 9.16 19.72 1.39
N GLN A 129 9.85 19.73 0.23
CA GLN A 129 10.57 18.57 -0.30
C GLN A 129 12.05 18.48 0.10
N GLY A 130 12.61 19.44 0.83
CA GLY A 130 13.92 19.26 1.47
C GLY A 130 13.83 18.21 2.58
N GLU A 131 14.83 17.33 2.71
CA GLU A 131 14.88 16.29 3.75
C GLU A 131 14.72 16.88 5.17
N TYR A 132 15.25 18.09 5.39
CA TYR A 132 15.07 18.86 6.62
C TYR A 132 13.64 19.38 6.83
N ALA A 133 12.91 19.73 5.77
CA ALA A 133 11.54 20.23 5.87
C ALA A 133 10.56 19.11 6.24
N ARG A 134 10.76 17.88 5.77
CA ARG A 134 9.95 16.72 6.21
C ARG A 134 10.16 16.38 7.67
N SER A 135 11.40 16.40 8.14
CA SER A 135 11.73 16.14 9.55
C SER A 135 11.16 17.22 10.47
N TRP A 136 11.27 18.50 10.10
CA TRP A 136 10.67 19.61 10.86
C TRP A 136 9.15 19.67 10.74
N LEU A 137 8.55 19.32 9.59
CA LEU A 137 7.10 19.15 9.49
C LEU A 137 6.62 17.98 10.35
N GLY A 138 7.38 16.90 10.44
CA GLY A 138 7.10 15.75 11.31
C GLY A 138 7.19 16.11 12.80
N LEU A 139 8.18 16.94 13.18
CA LEU A 139 8.31 17.45 14.55
C LEU A 139 7.33 18.59 14.87
N SER A 140 6.78 19.27 13.87
CA SER A 140 5.95 20.46 14.09
C SER A 140 4.74 20.23 14.99
N PRO A 141 3.97 19.11 14.91
CA PRO A 141 2.83 18.90 15.80
C PRO A 141 3.30 18.68 17.24
N LEU A 142 4.43 18.00 17.42
CA LEU A 142 5.04 17.72 18.72
C LEU A 142 5.53 19.02 19.40
N LEU A 143 6.27 19.86 18.66
CA LEU A 143 6.72 21.16 19.15
C LEU A 143 5.55 22.10 19.44
N LEU A 144 4.52 22.09 18.59
CA LEU A 144 3.35 22.96 18.76
C LEU A 144 2.52 22.52 19.96
N ILE A 145 2.34 21.22 20.19
CA ILE A 145 1.71 20.70 21.42
C ILE A 145 2.54 21.07 22.65
N PHE A 146 3.86 20.88 22.60
CA PHE A 146 4.76 21.23 23.71
C PHE A 146 4.66 22.72 24.06
N LEU A 147 4.82 23.62 23.08
CA LEU A 147 4.73 25.06 23.28
C LEU A 147 3.34 25.49 23.77
N LEU A 148 2.28 24.86 23.28
CA LEU A 148 0.91 25.14 23.73
C LEU A 148 0.69 24.72 25.19
N VAL A 149 1.19 23.55 25.58
CA VAL A 149 1.12 23.04 26.97
C VAL A 149 1.94 23.92 27.91
N GLU A 150 3.16 24.28 27.51
CA GLU A 150 4.03 25.18 28.27
C GLU A 150 3.38 26.57 28.46
N TRP A 151 2.82 27.13 27.39
CA TRP A 151 2.11 28.41 27.44
C TRP A 151 0.89 28.35 28.38
N LEU A 152 0.12 27.26 28.38
CA LEU A 152 -1.02 27.09 29.28
C LEU A 152 -0.60 26.99 30.76
N LEU A 153 0.50 26.29 31.03
CA LEU A 153 1.06 26.13 32.38
C LEU A 153 1.63 27.45 32.93
N VAL A 154 2.43 28.16 32.12
CA VAL A 154 3.07 29.42 32.51
C VAL A 154 2.04 30.50 32.83
N ASN A 155 0.94 30.57 32.08
CA ASN A 155 -0.10 31.58 32.32
C ASN A 155 -1.05 31.22 33.48
N LYS A 156 -0.86 30.07 34.17
CA LYS A 156 -1.75 29.57 35.25
C LYS A 156 -3.23 29.53 34.87
N LEU A 157 -3.53 29.38 33.58
CA LEU A 157 -4.90 29.46 33.07
C LEU A 157 -5.70 28.16 33.30
N GLU A 158 -5.00 27.04 33.51
CA GLU A 158 -5.57 25.71 33.68
C GLU A 158 -4.67 24.86 34.62
N SER A 159 -5.27 23.95 35.39
CA SER A 159 -4.49 22.95 36.15
C SER A 159 -3.90 21.91 35.19
N PHE A 160 -2.69 21.43 35.43
CA PHE A 160 -2.07 20.34 34.65
C PHE A 160 -3.01 19.12 34.51
N SER A 161 -3.74 18.79 35.57
CA SER A 161 -4.73 17.71 35.57
C SER A 161 -5.88 17.97 34.58
N GLN A 162 -6.28 19.22 34.40
CA GLN A 162 -7.36 19.62 33.50
C GLN A 162 -6.91 19.51 32.03
N VAL A 163 -5.69 19.93 31.71
CA VAL A 163 -5.09 19.72 30.37
C VAL A 163 -4.95 18.24 30.06
N LEU A 164 -4.44 17.44 31.01
CA LEU A 164 -4.30 15.99 30.83
C LEU A 164 -5.65 15.30 30.65
N SER A 165 -6.68 15.70 31.41
CA SER A 165 -8.05 15.21 31.25
C SER A 165 -8.62 15.57 29.89
N PHE A 166 -8.45 16.82 29.44
CA PHE A 166 -8.87 17.28 28.11
C PHE A 166 -8.24 16.45 26.99
N VAL A 167 -6.91 16.36 26.98
CA VAL A 167 -6.17 15.60 25.96
C VAL A 167 -6.54 14.12 26.04
N GLY A 168 -6.66 13.56 27.24
CA GLY A 168 -7.04 12.16 27.45
C GLY A 168 -8.42 11.83 26.89
N ILE A 169 -9.44 12.63 27.18
CA ILE A 169 -10.81 12.40 26.68
C ILE A 169 -10.84 12.47 25.14
N VAL A 170 -10.19 13.47 24.55
CA VAL A 170 -10.14 13.62 23.09
C VAL A 170 -9.38 12.46 22.46
N ALA A 171 -8.20 12.13 22.99
CA ALA A 171 -7.37 11.05 22.48
C ALA A 171 -8.09 9.71 22.57
N VAL A 172 -8.64 9.34 23.73
CA VAL A 172 -9.34 8.06 23.95
C VAL A 172 -10.55 7.94 23.02
N ALA A 173 -11.36 8.99 22.88
CA ALA A 173 -12.50 8.97 21.97
C ALA A 173 -12.09 8.64 20.53
N VAL A 174 -10.97 9.23 20.07
CA VAL A 174 -10.47 9.03 18.70
C VAL A 174 -9.78 7.68 18.53
N THR A 175 -8.79 7.38 19.38
CA THR A 175 -7.88 6.24 19.22
C THR A 175 -8.50 4.92 19.65
N ALA A 176 -9.32 4.91 20.70
CA ALA A 176 -9.98 3.70 21.19
C ALA A 176 -11.41 3.54 20.67
N GLY A 177 -12.09 4.65 20.35
CA GLY A 177 -13.47 4.63 19.88
C GLY A 177 -13.60 4.68 18.37
N VAL A 178 -13.32 5.84 17.79
CA VAL A 178 -13.62 6.15 16.38
C VAL A 178 -12.78 5.29 15.43
N PHE A 179 -11.44 5.38 15.52
CA PHE A 179 -10.56 4.74 14.55
C PHE A 179 -10.68 3.21 14.51
N PRO A 180 -10.68 2.49 15.64
CA PRO A 180 -10.82 1.04 15.63
C PRO A 180 -12.14 0.59 15.01
N VAL A 181 -13.24 1.31 15.25
CA VAL A 181 -14.54 0.97 14.65
C VAL A 181 -14.53 1.19 13.13
N LEU A 182 -13.98 2.30 12.65
CA LEU A 182 -13.85 2.55 11.21
C LEU A 182 -12.94 1.50 10.55
N LEU A 183 -11.81 1.18 11.16
CA LEU A 183 -10.90 0.13 10.67
C LEU A 183 -11.57 -1.24 10.67
N LEU A 184 -12.34 -1.58 11.71
CA LEU A 184 -13.11 -2.80 11.77
C LEU A 184 -14.13 -2.86 10.63
N TRP A 185 -14.87 -1.78 10.37
CA TRP A 185 -15.80 -1.71 9.25
C TRP A 185 -15.12 -1.85 7.89
N ALA A 186 -13.97 -1.19 7.69
CA ALA A 186 -13.19 -1.30 6.47
C ALA A 186 -12.68 -2.73 6.28
N SER A 187 -12.07 -3.33 7.31
CA SER A 187 -11.57 -4.71 7.29
C SER A 187 -12.68 -5.73 7.02
N ARG A 188 -13.86 -5.56 7.62
CA ARG A 188 -15.00 -6.49 7.44
C ARG A 188 -15.73 -6.32 6.11
N ARG A 189 -15.38 -5.32 5.29
CA ARG A 189 -16.01 -5.12 3.98
C ARG A 189 -15.03 -5.20 2.83
N LYS A 190 -13.77 -4.83 3.06
CA LYS A 190 -12.66 -4.83 2.09
C LYS A 190 -11.52 -5.78 2.44
N GLY A 191 -11.68 -6.61 3.46
CA GLY A 191 -10.67 -7.59 3.87
C GLY A 191 -10.33 -8.55 2.73
N GLU A 192 -9.04 -8.73 2.48
CA GLU A 192 -8.50 -9.59 1.43
C GLU A 192 -8.20 -10.99 2.00
N TYR A 193 -7.74 -11.02 3.25
CA TYR A 193 -7.50 -12.25 4.01
C TYR A 193 -8.63 -12.55 4.96
N VAL A 194 -8.97 -13.83 5.05
CA VAL A 194 -9.93 -14.35 6.02
C VAL A 194 -9.19 -14.54 7.35
N PRO A 195 -9.55 -13.83 8.42
CA PRO A 195 -8.90 -14.01 9.70
C PRO A 195 -9.26 -15.38 10.27
N GLY A 196 -8.27 -16.11 10.79
CA GLY A 196 -8.50 -17.41 11.45
C GLY A 196 -9.37 -17.30 12.70
N PHE A 197 -9.41 -16.11 13.34
CA PHE A 197 -10.29 -15.81 14.47
C PHE A 197 -11.01 -14.49 14.24
N ALA A 198 -12.33 -14.49 14.40
CA ALA A 198 -13.17 -13.30 14.31
C ALA A 198 -14.22 -13.31 15.41
N LEU A 199 -14.36 -12.18 16.13
CA LEU A 199 -15.44 -11.96 17.09
C LEU A 199 -16.68 -11.44 16.34
N PRO A 200 -17.73 -12.26 16.11
CA PRO A 200 -18.86 -11.85 15.27
C PRO A 200 -19.67 -10.71 15.90
N PHE A 201 -19.69 -10.65 17.24
CA PHE A 201 -20.39 -9.63 18.01
C PHE A 201 -19.90 -8.21 17.70
N LEU A 202 -18.58 -7.98 17.67
CA LEU A 202 -18.02 -6.66 17.36
C LEU A 202 -18.32 -6.23 15.91
N ALA A 203 -18.46 -7.19 15.00
CA ALA A 203 -18.79 -6.92 13.61
C ALA A 203 -20.28 -6.61 13.38
N HIS A 204 -21.13 -6.77 14.41
CA HIS A 204 -22.55 -6.46 14.27
C HIS A 204 -22.73 -4.94 14.07
N PRO A 205 -23.51 -4.50 13.06
CA PRO A 205 -23.63 -3.08 12.71
C PRO A 205 -24.21 -2.25 13.86
N ALA A 206 -25.12 -2.82 14.65
CA ALA A 206 -25.65 -2.15 15.84
C ALA A 206 -24.59 -1.95 16.93
N VAL A 207 -23.76 -2.95 17.21
CA VAL A 207 -22.75 -2.88 18.28
C VAL A 207 -21.66 -1.89 17.90
N SER A 208 -21.05 -2.08 16.72
CA SER A 208 -20.04 -1.20 16.16
C SER A 208 -20.55 0.24 16.01
N GLY A 209 -21.76 0.42 15.49
CA GLY A 209 -22.42 1.73 15.39
C GLY A 209 -22.63 2.40 16.74
N SER A 210 -23.06 1.65 17.77
CA SER A 210 -23.20 2.18 19.14
C SER A 210 -21.87 2.60 19.74
N ILE A 211 -20.80 1.82 19.56
CA ILE A 211 -19.45 2.19 20.04
C ILE A 211 -18.99 3.49 19.37
N TYR A 212 -19.14 3.60 18.06
CA TYR A 212 -18.83 4.83 17.32
C TYR A 212 -19.66 6.02 17.83
N LEU A 213 -20.97 5.82 18.01
CA LEU A 213 -21.87 6.88 18.46
C LEU A 213 -21.50 7.35 19.86
N VAL A 214 -21.18 6.46 20.79
CA VAL A 214 -20.69 6.82 22.13
C VAL A 214 -19.38 7.61 22.04
N ALA A 215 -18.44 7.15 21.23
CA ALA A 215 -17.14 7.80 21.03
C ALA A 215 -17.25 9.20 20.43
N VAL A 216 -18.19 9.43 19.50
CA VAL A 216 -18.43 10.75 18.94
C VAL A 216 -19.25 11.62 19.91
N SER A 217 -20.25 11.03 20.56
CA SER A 217 -21.13 11.73 21.50
C SER A 217 -20.37 12.27 22.70
N ILE A 218 -19.35 11.56 23.20
CA ILE A 218 -18.55 12.05 24.32
C ILE A 218 -17.84 13.36 23.98
N LEU A 219 -17.38 13.55 22.74
CA LEU A 219 -16.73 14.79 22.29
C LEU A 219 -17.73 15.96 22.26
N PHE A 220 -18.93 15.72 21.71
CA PHE A 220 -19.97 16.74 21.67
C PHE A 220 -20.52 17.07 23.06
N LEU A 221 -20.68 16.06 23.92
CA LEU A 221 -21.12 16.28 25.30
C LEU A 221 -20.11 17.14 26.07
N HIS A 222 -18.82 16.87 25.91
CA HIS A 222 -17.77 17.68 26.53
C HIS A 222 -17.69 19.10 25.96
N GLY A 223 -17.79 19.24 24.63
CA GLY A 223 -17.74 20.54 23.97
C GLY A 223 -18.97 21.43 24.20
N LEU A 224 -20.15 20.83 24.32
CA LEU A 224 -21.41 21.58 24.45
C LEU A 224 -21.77 21.85 25.91
N PHE A 225 -21.56 20.89 26.82
CA PHE A 225 -22.14 20.90 28.17
C PHE A 225 -21.15 20.79 29.32
N ILE A 226 -20.09 19.98 29.22
CA ILE A 226 -19.23 19.68 30.39
C ILE A 226 -18.14 20.73 30.58
N TRP A 227 -17.42 21.11 29.52
CA TRP A 227 -16.36 22.10 29.65
C TRP A 227 -16.92 23.51 29.66
N GLN A 228 -16.49 24.30 30.64
CA GLN A 228 -16.85 25.72 30.74
C GLN A 228 -15.86 26.61 29.98
N ASN A 229 -14.61 26.16 29.81
CA ASN A 229 -13.59 26.92 29.10
C ASN A 229 -13.95 27.03 27.61
N PRO A 230 -14.11 28.27 27.06
CA PRO A 230 -14.52 28.46 25.67
C PRO A 230 -13.54 27.86 24.66
N PHE A 231 -12.24 27.84 24.96
CA PHE A 231 -11.24 27.25 24.08
C PHE A 231 -11.41 25.74 23.97
N GLN A 232 -11.52 25.03 25.10
CA GLN A 232 -11.73 23.58 25.13
C GLN A 232 -13.02 23.18 24.41
N ARG A 233 -14.09 23.95 24.60
CA ARG A 233 -15.36 23.74 23.90
C ARG A 233 -15.24 23.82 22.39
N VAL A 234 -14.63 24.90 21.89
CA VAL A 234 -14.44 25.11 20.45
C VAL A 234 -13.59 24.00 19.84
N VAL A 235 -12.49 23.62 20.50
CA VAL A 235 -11.62 22.54 20.02
C VAL A 235 -12.35 21.19 20.02
N ALA A 236 -13.09 20.85 21.07
CA ALA A 236 -13.85 19.61 21.14
C ALA A 236 -14.88 19.48 20.01
N ILE A 237 -15.65 20.54 19.78
CA ILE A 237 -16.65 20.60 18.71
C ILE A 237 -15.96 20.50 17.35
N LEU A 238 -14.87 21.24 17.14
CA LEU A 238 -14.10 21.19 15.90
C LEU A 238 -13.61 19.78 15.61
N VAL A 239 -13.01 19.09 16.59
CA VAL A 239 -12.55 17.71 16.45
C VAL A 239 -13.72 16.77 16.13
N GLY A 240 -14.85 16.89 16.83
CA GLY A 240 -16.06 16.12 16.55
C GLY A 240 -16.58 16.32 15.12
N VAL A 241 -16.63 17.57 14.65
CA VAL A 241 -17.04 17.92 13.29
C VAL A 241 -16.06 17.38 12.24
N VAL A 242 -14.75 17.48 12.49
CA VAL A 242 -13.72 16.91 11.61
C VAL A 242 -13.87 15.39 11.51
N ILE A 243 -14.09 14.69 12.63
CA ILE A 243 -14.31 13.24 12.66
C ILE A 243 -15.54 12.86 11.83
N LEU A 244 -16.66 13.55 12.02
CA LEU A 244 -17.87 13.33 11.24
C LEU A 244 -17.63 13.61 9.75
N GLY A 245 -16.94 14.69 9.43
CA GLY A 245 -16.60 15.08 8.06
C GLY A 245 -15.71 14.05 7.37
N VAL A 246 -14.64 13.59 8.03
CA VAL A 246 -13.76 12.53 7.52
C VAL A 246 -14.53 11.23 7.37
N THR A 247 -15.33 10.84 8.37
CA THR A 247 -16.14 9.62 8.30
C THR A 247 -17.11 9.68 7.11
N TYR A 248 -17.77 10.82 6.91
CA TYR A 248 -18.66 11.04 5.78
C TYR A 248 -17.92 10.95 4.44
N LEU A 249 -16.74 11.57 4.31
CA LEU A 249 -15.91 11.47 3.12
C LEU A 249 -15.49 10.03 2.84
N MET A 250 -15.11 9.27 3.87
CA MET A 250 -14.77 7.85 3.75
C MET A 250 -15.97 7.03 3.26
N VAL A 251 -17.17 7.27 3.79
CA VAL A 251 -18.40 6.61 3.33
C VAL A 251 -18.67 6.96 1.85
N ARG A 252 -18.58 8.25 1.50
CA ARG A 252 -18.86 8.74 0.14
C ARG A 252 -17.85 8.23 -0.89
N GLN A 253 -16.57 8.12 -0.51
CA GLN A 253 -15.50 7.58 -1.34
C GLN A 253 -15.51 6.04 -1.40
N GLY A 254 -16.45 5.38 -0.71
CA GLY A 254 -16.56 3.92 -0.74
C GLY A 254 -15.48 3.20 0.07
N ALA A 255 -14.86 3.83 1.07
CA ALA A 255 -13.91 3.16 1.96
C ALA A 255 -14.51 1.91 2.64
N PHE A 256 -15.83 1.90 2.81
CA PHE A 256 -16.61 0.79 3.37
C PHE A 256 -17.49 0.09 2.32
N ALA A 257 -17.14 0.19 1.04
CA ALA A 257 -17.78 -0.60 -0.01
C ALA A 257 -17.49 -2.10 0.22
N ARG A 258 -18.50 -2.94 0.00
CA ARG A 258 -18.36 -4.39 0.07
C ARG A 258 -17.55 -4.87 -1.11
N ARG A 259 -16.51 -5.66 -0.88
CA ARG A 259 -15.59 -6.13 -1.92
C ARG A 259 -15.53 -7.64 -1.94
N VAL A 260 -15.58 -8.20 -3.14
CA VAL A 260 -15.17 -9.58 -3.42
C VAL A 260 -13.74 -9.54 -3.94
N VAL A 261 -12.88 -10.42 -3.43
CA VAL A 261 -11.49 -10.57 -3.84
C VAL A 261 -11.32 -11.97 -4.37
N ILE A 262 -10.85 -12.07 -5.61
CA ILE A 262 -10.41 -13.32 -6.23
C ILE A 262 -8.89 -13.22 -6.37
N GLU A 263 -8.20 -14.05 -5.60
CA GLU A 263 -6.75 -14.15 -5.62
C GLU A 263 -6.35 -15.47 -6.28
N VAL A 264 -5.48 -15.38 -7.26
CA VAL A 264 -4.82 -16.52 -7.89
C VAL A 264 -3.33 -16.31 -7.70
N ARG A 265 -2.73 -17.18 -6.89
CA ARG A 265 -1.34 -17.09 -6.47
C ARG A 265 -0.57 -18.29 -7.01
N GLN A 266 0.51 -18.04 -7.73
CA GLN A 266 1.51 -19.06 -8.05
C GLN A 266 2.69 -18.90 -7.11
N ASP A 267 3.02 -19.89 -6.29
CA ASP A 267 4.21 -19.85 -5.45
C ASP A 267 5.34 -20.64 -6.10
N LEU A 268 6.47 -19.97 -6.39
CA LEU A 268 7.66 -20.59 -6.99
C LEU A 268 8.72 -20.98 -5.96
N ALA A 269 8.49 -20.73 -4.66
CA ALA A 269 9.39 -21.21 -3.62
C ALA A 269 9.42 -22.75 -3.59
N GLU A 270 10.51 -23.35 -3.11
CA GLU A 270 10.60 -24.81 -2.94
C GLU A 270 9.48 -25.32 -2.03
N GLY A 271 8.62 -26.21 -2.56
CA GLY A 271 7.43 -26.70 -1.86
C GLY A 271 6.23 -25.76 -1.87
N GLY A 272 6.33 -24.61 -2.56
CA GLY A 272 5.24 -23.68 -2.81
C GLY A 272 4.15 -24.32 -3.67
N SER A 273 2.90 -24.15 -3.26
CA SER A 273 1.75 -24.60 -4.05
C SER A 273 1.06 -23.39 -4.67
N SER A 274 0.65 -23.54 -5.94
CA SER A 274 -0.23 -22.56 -6.56
C SER A 274 -1.62 -22.71 -5.96
N THR A 275 -2.27 -21.61 -5.62
CA THR A 275 -3.56 -21.61 -4.90
C THR A 275 -4.49 -20.56 -5.48
N PHE A 276 -5.79 -20.80 -5.29
CA PHE A 276 -6.82 -19.79 -5.46
C PHE A 276 -7.48 -19.50 -4.12
N MET A 277 -7.96 -18.26 -3.94
CA MET A 277 -8.77 -17.86 -2.81
C MET A 277 -9.84 -16.87 -3.26
N VAL A 278 -11.06 -17.09 -2.78
CA VAL A 278 -12.24 -16.26 -3.03
C VAL A 278 -12.76 -15.77 -1.68
N THR A 279 -12.62 -14.46 -1.47
CA THR A 279 -13.03 -13.77 -0.23
C THR A 279 -14.19 -12.82 -0.55
N ASP A 280 -15.33 -13.00 0.09
CA ASP A 280 -16.47 -12.08 0.03
C ASP A 280 -16.61 -11.32 1.35
N THR A 281 -16.41 -9.99 1.32
CA THR A 281 -16.49 -9.12 2.52
C THR A 281 -15.65 -9.62 3.70
N GLY A 282 -14.40 -10.00 3.46
CA GLY A 282 -13.49 -10.50 4.49
C GLY A 282 -13.88 -11.86 5.08
N ARG A 283 -14.75 -12.63 4.40
CA ARG A 283 -15.13 -14.00 4.74
C ARG A 283 -14.86 -14.93 3.56
N ALA A 284 -14.55 -16.20 3.85
CA ALA A 284 -14.39 -17.22 2.82
C ALA A 284 -15.72 -17.43 2.08
N ALA A 285 -15.70 -17.34 0.75
CA ALA A 285 -16.87 -17.59 -0.08
C ALA A 285 -17.09 -19.11 -0.26
N THR A 286 -17.56 -19.79 0.79
CA THR A 286 -17.66 -21.27 0.83
C THR A 286 -18.59 -21.87 -0.23
N GLN A 287 -19.50 -21.07 -0.78
CA GLN A 287 -20.41 -21.49 -1.85
C GLN A 287 -19.85 -21.19 -3.25
N ALA A 288 -18.62 -20.69 -3.37
CA ALA A 288 -18.00 -20.46 -4.65
C ALA A 288 -17.75 -21.80 -5.37
N ARG A 289 -18.05 -21.84 -6.66
CA ARG A 289 -17.71 -22.93 -7.57
C ARG A 289 -16.62 -22.45 -8.51
N VAL A 290 -15.50 -23.14 -8.52
CA VAL A 290 -14.31 -22.78 -9.29
C VAL A 290 -14.04 -23.88 -10.32
N GLU A 291 -13.95 -23.50 -11.58
CA GLU A 291 -13.71 -24.42 -12.70
C GLU A 291 -12.36 -24.07 -13.31
N LEU A 292 -11.42 -25.00 -13.26
CA LEU A 292 -10.08 -24.86 -13.79
C LEU A 292 -9.99 -25.62 -15.11
N GLY A 293 -9.81 -24.90 -16.22
CA GLY A 293 -9.67 -25.47 -17.56
C GLY A 293 -8.21 -25.76 -17.91
N TYR A 294 -7.94 -27.01 -18.25
CA TYR A 294 -6.64 -27.47 -18.76
C TYR A 294 -6.82 -28.04 -20.17
N ALA A 295 -5.74 -28.15 -20.94
CA ALA A 295 -5.77 -28.78 -22.26
C ALA A 295 -6.33 -30.22 -22.25
N GLY A 296 -6.15 -30.94 -21.14
CA GLY A 296 -6.61 -32.33 -20.94
C GLY A 296 -7.99 -32.48 -20.30
N GLY A 297 -8.70 -31.39 -19.99
CA GLY A 297 -10.03 -31.41 -19.38
C GLY A 297 -10.21 -30.38 -18.26
N GLU A 298 -11.43 -30.31 -17.73
CA GLU A 298 -11.82 -29.36 -16.68
C GLU A 298 -11.81 -30.00 -15.29
N ARG A 299 -11.37 -29.24 -14.28
CA ARG A 299 -11.44 -29.64 -12.86
C ARG A 299 -12.34 -28.66 -12.11
N VAL A 300 -13.39 -29.18 -11.48
CA VAL A 300 -14.36 -28.36 -10.74
C VAL A 300 -14.16 -28.53 -9.23
N PHE A 301 -14.09 -27.40 -8.53
CA PHE A 301 -13.97 -27.31 -7.08
C PHE A 301 -15.16 -26.53 -6.51
N GLN A 302 -15.69 -26.99 -5.38
CA GLN A 302 -16.69 -26.26 -4.62
C GLN A 302 -16.09 -25.84 -3.27
N ALA A 303 -15.30 -24.78 -3.30
CA ALA A 303 -14.56 -24.28 -2.14
C ALA A 303 -14.21 -22.80 -2.31
N ALA A 304 -14.02 -22.12 -1.18
CA ALA A 304 -13.51 -20.75 -1.16
C ALA A 304 -12.01 -20.66 -1.47
N SER A 305 -11.26 -21.74 -1.26
CA SER A 305 -9.84 -21.83 -1.56
C SER A 305 -9.45 -23.25 -1.93
N GLY A 306 -8.37 -23.38 -2.68
CA GLY A 306 -7.84 -24.67 -3.09
C GLY A 306 -6.48 -24.55 -3.75
N VAL A 307 -5.82 -25.70 -3.88
CA VAL A 307 -4.58 -25.81 -4.65
C VAL A 307 -4.95 -25.90 -6.13
N ILE A 308 -4.19 -25.18 -6.97
CA ILE A 308 -4.21 -25.28 -8.43
C ILE A 308 -3.10 -26.27 -8.81
N PRO A 309 -3.45 -27.50 -9.20
CA PRO A 309 -2.48 -28.45 -9.72
C PRO A 309 -1.92 -27.93 -11.04
N GLU A 310 -0.64 -28.20 -11.31
CA GLU A 310 -0.05 -28.00 -12.65
C GLU A 310 -0.35 -26.60 -13.23
N PHE A 311 -0.15 -25.54 -12.41
CA PHE A 311 -0.44 -24.15 -12.81
C PHE A 311 0.10 -23.73 -14.18
N PRO A 312 1.30 -24.16 -14.64
CA PRO A 312 1.79 -23.83 -15.98
C PRO A 312 0.87 -24.29 -17.12
N ASP A 313 0.09 -25.36 -16.91
CA ASP A 313 -0.81 -25.95 -17.92
C ASP A 313 -2.24 -25.37 -17.83
N LEU A 314 -2.49 -24.46 -16.89
CA LEU A 314 -3.80 -23.85 -16.68
C LEU A 314 -4.11 -22.85 -17.82
N CYS A 315 -5.19 -23.13 -18.56
CA CYS A 315 -5.64 -22.27 -19.66
C CYS A 315 -6.67 -21.23 -19.19
N SER A 316 -7.62 -21.65 -18.34
CA SER A 316 -8.70 -20.78 -17.84
C SER A 316 -9.07 -21.13 -16.41
N ALA A 317 -9.56 -20.13 -15.67
CA ALA A 317 -10.14 -20.31 -14.35
C ALA A 317 -11.44 -19.50 -14.24
N ILE A 318 -12.57 -20.19 -14.06
CA ILE A 318 -13.90 -19.59 -13.97
C ILE A 318 -14.37 -19.67 -12.51
N PHE A 319 -14.66 -18.51 -11.93
CA PHE A 319 -15.10 -18.35 -10.55
C PHE A 319 -16.57 -17.97 -10.53
N HIS A 320 -17.42 -18.88 -10.09
CA HIS A 320 -18.84 -18.63 -9.88
C HIS A 320 -19.10 -18.34 -8.40
N VAL A 321 -19.60 -17.16 -8.09
CA VAL A 321 -19.89 -16.74 -6.72
C VAL A 321 -21.37 -16.35 -6.61
N PRO A 322 -22.21 -17.18 -5.97
CA PRO A 322 -23.64 -16.93 -5.86
C PRO A 322 -23.96 -15.88 -4.79
N GLY A 323 -25.05 -15.12 -4.98
CA GLY A 323 -25.65 -14.29 -3.94
C GLY A 323 -24.87 -13.01 -3.58
N ILE A 324 -24.14 -12.45 -4.54
CA ILE A 324 -23.21 -11.34 -4.28
C ILE A 324 -23.94 -10.04 -3.93
N LYS A 325 -23.53 -9.47 -2.79
CA LYS A 325 -23.91 -8.11 -2.36
C LYS A 325 -22.73 -7.13 -2.47
N ALA A 326 -21.69 -7.50 -3.20
CA ALA A 326 -20.48 -6.71 -3.35
C ALA A 326 -20.71 -5.52 -4.29
N GLN A 327 -19.98 -4.45 -4.00
CA GLN A 327 -19.96 -3.20 -4.75
C GLN A 327 -18.62 -3.01 -5.48
N GLU A 328 -17.63 -3.84 -5.17
CA GLU A 328 -16.32 -3.86 -5.80
C GLU A 328 -15.90 -5.32 -6.02
N LEU A 329 -15.27 -5.60 -7.16
CA LEU A 329 -14.55 -6.83 -7.43
C LEU A 329 -13.07 -6.48 -7.53
N ARG A 330 -12.22 -7.20 -6.81
CA ARG A 330 -10.77 -7.14 -6.98
C ARG A 330 -10.28 -8.48 -7.47
N VAL A 331 -9.58 -8.45 -8.59
CA VAL A 331 -8.94 -9.64 -9.17
C VAL A 331 -7.44 -9.45 -9.03
N TRP A 332 -6.79 -10.37 -8.35
CA TRP A 332 -5.36 -10.31 -8.08
C TRP A 332 -4.69 -11.60 -8.52
N LEU A 333 -4.09 -11.54 -9.71
CA LEU A 333 -3.23 -12.58 -10.23
C LEU A 333 -1.79 -12.20 -9.97
N HIS A 334 -1.06 -13.06 -9.28
CA HIS A 334 0.36 -12.87 -9.05
C HIS A 334 1.08 -14.19 -8.88
N ARG A 335 2.39 -14.15 -9.14
CA ARG A 335 3.33 -15.18 -8.75
C ARG A 335 4.24 -14.64 -7.66
N VAL A 336 4.68 -15.50 -6.76
CA VAL A 336 5.69 -15.20 -5.76
C VAL A 336 6.98 -15.86 -6.23
N THR A 337 8.03 -15.09 -6.46
CA THR A 337 9.34 -15.61 -6.87
C THR A 337 10.00 -16.40 -5.74
N ALA A 338 11.07 -17.13 -6.04
CA ALA A 338 11.83 -17.87 -5.02
C ALA A 338 12.37 -16.96 -3.90
N GLU A 339 12.60 -15.67 -4.20
CA GLU A 339 13.02 -14.63 -3.27
C GLU A 339 11.85 -14.02 -2.48
N GLY A 340 10.63 -14.53 -2.64
CA GLY A 340 9.43 -14.06 -1.95
C GLY A 340 8.82 -12.78 -2.53
N GLN A 341 9.24 -12.33 -3.72
CA GLN A 341 8.71 -11.10 -4.33
C GLN A 341 7.46 -11.40 -5.17
N PRO A 342 6.36 -10.63 -4.99
CA PRO A 342 5.17 -10.79 -5.82
C PRO A 342 5.32 -10.09 -7.18
N GLU A 343 5.12 -10.84 -8.26
CA GLU A 343 5.05 -10.35 -9.64
C GLU A 343 3.64 -10.55 -10.20
N HIS A 344 3.09 -9.53 -10.87
CA HIS A 344 1.76 -9.63 -11.47
C HIS A 344 1.79 -10.47 -12.75
N LEU A 345 0.80 -11.34 -12.90
CA LEU A 345 0.65 -12.17 -14.10
C LEU A 345 -0.27 -11.49 -15.13
N PRO A 346 0.08 -11.51 -16.42
CA PRO A 346 -0.81 -11.03 -17.46
C PRO A 346 -1.97 -12.01 -17.68
N ALA A 347 -3.18 -11.49 -17.85
CA ALA A 347 -4.38 -12.29 -18.04
C ALA A 347 -5.49 -11.49 -18.73
N LEU A 348 -6.37 -12.19 -19.44
CA LEU A 348 -7.64 -11.64 -19.87
C LEU A 348 -8.70 -12.01 -18.83
N VAL A 349 -9.32 -11.00 -18.22
CA VAL A 349 -10.36 -11.18 -17.21
C VAL A 349 -11.70 -10.77 -17.81
N LYS A 350 -12.60 -11.74 -17.88
CA LYS A 350 -13.98 -11.54 -18.28
C LYS A 350 -14.87 -11.62 -17.05
N VAL A 351 -15.65 -10.57 -16.83
CA VAL A 351 -16.58 -10.48 -15.70
C VAL A 351 -17.99 -10.51 -16.26
N SER A 352 -18.79 -11.49 -15.84
CA SER A 352 -20.21 -11.59 -16.15
C SER A 352 -21.02 -11.38 -14.87
N LEU A 353 -22.00 -10.48 -14.94
CA LEU A 353 -23.00 -10.29 -13.89
C LEU A 353 -24.38 -10.31 -14.56
N GLY A 354 -25.11 -11.41 -14.38
CA GLY A 354 -26.40 -11.60 -15.02
C GLY A 354 -26.27 -11.69 -16.55
N LYS A 355 -26.70 -10.65 -17.27
CA LYS A 355 -26.63 -10.58 -18.76
C LYS A 355 -25.50 -9.69 -19.28
N ASP A 356 -24.93 -8.86 -18.42
CA ASP A 356 -23.88 -7.95 -18.82
C ASP A 356 -22.52 -8.65 -18.72
N ILE A 357 -21.68 -8.50 -19.75
CA ILE A 357 -20.37 -9.12 -19.88
C ILE A 357 -19.35 -8.03 -20.18
N TRP A 358 -18.23 -8.05 -19.46
CA TRP A 358 -17.12 -7.11 -19.64
C TRP A 358 -15.80 -7.85 -19.73
N GLU A 359 -14.92 -7.41 -20.62
CA GLU A 359 -13.59 -7.99 -20.83
C GLU A 359 -12.51 -6.96 -20.54
N TYR A 360 -11.48 -7.37 -19.79
CA TYR A 360 -10.38 -6.53 -19.35
C TYR A 360 -9.05 -7.24 -19.56
N HIS A 361 -8.09 -6.54 -20.17
CA HIS A 361 -6.72 -7.06 -20.30
C HIS A 361 -5.87 -6.59 -19.12
N ILE A 362 -5.21 -7.53 -18.46
CA ILE A 362 -4.24 -7.28 -17.39
C ILE A 362 -2.85 -7.46 -17.99
N ASP A 363 -2.11 -6.36 -18.12
CA ASP A 363 -0.83 -6.33 -18.83
C ASP A 363 0.37 -6.82 -17.97
N GLY A 364 0.14 -7.32 -16.76
CA GLY A 364 1.19 -7.75 -15.82
C GLY A 364 2.10 -6.62 -15.28
N THR A 365 1.99 -5.40 -15.81
CA THR A 365 2.76 -4.21 -15.36
C THR A 365 1.96 -3.28 -14.45
N GLY A 366 0.62 -3.41 -14.49
CA GLY A 366 -0.31 -2.62 -13.69
C GLY A 366 -0.45 -3.10 -12.26
N LYS A 367 -0.71 -2.17 -11.33
CA LYS A 367 -1.15 -2.50 -9.97
C LYS A 367 -2.53 -3.17 -10.01
N GLN A 368 -2.76 -4.05 -9.03
CA GLN A 368 -4.05 -4.66 -8.66
C GLN A 368 -5.29 -3.93 -9.19
N PHE A 369 -6.18 -4.67 -9.87
CA PHE A 369 -7.36 -4.10 -10.52
C PHE A 369 -8.59 -4.21 -9.61
N VAL A 370 -9.31 -3.08 -9.47
CA VAL A 370 -10.56 -3.00 -8.71
C VAL A 370 -11.66 -2.51 -9.65
N PHE A 371 -12.65 -3.35 -9.87
CA PHE A 371 -13.80 -3.10 -10.72
C PHE A 371 -14.98 -2.65 -9.85
N PRO A 372 -15.60 -1.48 -10.12
CA PRO A 372 -16.78 -1.05 -9.39
C PRO A 372 -18.00 -1.86 -9.83
N LEU A 373 -18.57 -2.69 -8.95
CA LEU A 373 -19.80 -3.47 -9.22
C LEU A 373 -21.10 -2.71 -8.96
N LYS A 374 -21.03 -1.56 -8.28
CA LYS A 374 -22.18 -0.83 -7.74
C LYS A 374 -23.20 -0.40 -8.82
N ASP A 375 -22.72 -0.03 -9.99
CA ASP A 375 -23.57 0.38 -11.11
C ASP A 375 -24.25 -0.83 -11.77
N PHE A 376 -23.62 -2.01 -11.69
CA PHE A 376 -24.10 -3.25 -12.31
C PHE A 376 -25.22 -3.92 -11.49
N VAL A 377 -25.06 -4.01 -10.16
CA VAL A 377 -26.08 -4.58 -9.27
C VAL A 377 -27.37 -3.74 -9.27
N LYS A 378 -27.25 -2.42 -9.42
CA LYS A 378 -28.42 -1.51 -9.45
C LYS A 378 -29.26 -1.70 -10.71
N LYS A 379 -28.64 -2.01 -11.85
CA LYS A 379 -29.30 -2.25 -13.14
C LYS A 379 -29.99 -3.61 -13.16
N GLU A 380 -29.33 -4.66 -12.68
CA GLU A 380 -29.90 -6.02 -12.60
C GLU A 380 -31.10 -6.10 -11.64
N HIS A 381 -31.06 -5.41 -10.50
CA HIS A 381 -32.20 -5.35 -9.58
C HIS A 381 -33.42 -4.67 -10.20
N LEU A 382 -33.22 -3.76 -11.17
CA LEU A 382 -34.29 -3.11 -11.91
C LEU A 382 -34.91 -4.07 -12.95
N ASP A 383 -34.09 -4.89 -13.59
CA ASP A 383 -34.51 -5.78 -14.68
C ASP A 383 -35.10 -7.12 -14.20
N SER A 384 -34.77 -7.58 -12.99
CA SER A 384 -35.27 -8.85 -12.43
C SER A 384 -35.30 -8.86 -10.90
N PRO A 385 -36.30 -8.21 -10.27
CA PRO A 385 -36.43 -8.19 -8.82
C PRO A 385 -36.73 -9.59 -8.27
N GLY A 386 -35.76 -10.20 -7.58
CA GLY A 386 -35.93 -11.46 -6.85
C GLY A 386 -35.00 -12.61 -7.24
N LYS A 387 -34.23 -12.48 -8.33
CA LYS A 387 -33.16 -13.45 -8.66
C LYS A 387 -31.89 -13.10 -7.89
N ALA A 388 -31.28 -14.07 -7.21
CA ALA A 388 -29.98 -13.86 -6.59
C ALA A 388 -28.94 -13.60 -7.68
N SER A 389 -28.27 -12.46 -7.62
CA SER A 389 -27.18 -12.10 -8.53
C SER A 389 -26.06 -13.14 -8.44
N GLN A 390 -25.67 -13.69 -9.58
CA GLN A 390 -24.56 -14.60 -9.71
C GLN A 390 -23.45 -13.85 -10.43
N LEU A 391 -22.30 -13.67 -9.76
CA LEU A 391 -21.10 -13.19 -10.41
C LEU A 391 -20.36 -14.38 -10.96
N GLU A 392 -19.95 -14.27 -12.20
CA GLU A 392 -19.02 -15.18 -12.83
C GLU A 392 -17.82 -14.37 -13.29
N VAL A 393 -16.63 -14.85 -12.96
CA VAL A 393 -15.37 -14.22 -13.33
C VAL A 393 -14.54 -15.28 -14.01
N GLU A 394 -14.37 -15.16 -15.32
CA GLU A 394 -13.49 -15.99 -16.10
C GLU A 394 -12.13 -15.28 -16.22
N VAL A 395 -11.07 -16.01 -15.88
CA VAL A 395 -9.69 -15.55 -15.97
C VAL A 395 -8.98 -16.47 -16.95
N GLN A 396 -8.67 -15.95 -18.13
CA GLN A 396 -7.86 -16.64 -19.13
C GLN A 396 -6.41 -16.19 -18.98
N LEU A 397 -5.53 -17.14 -18.68
CA LEU A 397 -4.10 -16.87 -18.57
C LEU A 397 -3.52 -16.73 -19.96
N VAL A 398 -2.80 -15.63 -20.21
CA VAL A 398 -2.08 -15.49 -21.49
C VAL A 398 -0.89 -16.43 -21.43
N ALA A 399 -0.92 -17.50 -22.22
CA ALA A 399 0.22 -18.38 -22.37
C ALA A 399 1.43 -17.55 -22.80
N ARG A 400 2.54 -17.63 -22.04
CA ARG A 400 3.81 -17.10 -22.53
C ARG A 400 4.19 -17.95 -23.73
N THR A 401 4.12 -17.37 -24.92
CA THR A 401 5.06 -17.73 -25.98
C THR A 401 6.45 -17.50 -25.39
N THR A 402 7.14 -18.62 -25.19
CA THR A 402 8.52 -18.78 -24.69
C THR A 402 9.50 -17.75 -25.23
#